data_AF-A0A9E5U044-F1
#
_entry.id   AF-A0A9E5U044-F1
#
_cell.length_a   1.000
_cell.length_b   1.000
_cell.length_c   1.000
_cell.angle_alpha   90.00
_cell.angle_beta   90.00
_cell.angle_gamma   90.00
#
_symmetry.space_group_name_H-M   'P 1'
#
loop_
_entity.id
_entity.type
_entity.pdbx_description
1 polymer ?
#
loop_
_entity_poly.entity_id
_entity_poly.type
_entity_poly.pdbx_seq_one_letter_code
_entity_poly.pdbx_strand_id
1 'polypeptide(L)'
;MVAVLLLVSLVMIRDLTPGARGAWSAPCFFLGTGFMLIETKGITELALVYGSTWVVVGAVIAGILTMAFLANLVVIRFGVPRPVLVYGLLRLSLLAGMFLSTADLSAVPAWVARLFLTALLTLPAFFSGFAFSTELKRSSSVAVALSSNLFGAMLGGFLEYNSMYFGFRPLYLLALAMYLLAFVTSLGGMRRAAAASPA
;
A
#
# COMPACT_ATOMS: atom_id res chain seq x y z
N MET A 1 3.47 -11.85 21.28
CA MET A 1 2.74 -12.34 20.09
C MET A 1 3.49 -12.08 18.79
N VAL A 2 3.85 -10.83 18.46
CA VAL A 2 4.61 -10.47 17.23
C VAL A 2 5.96 -11.20 17.13
N ALA A 3 6.76 -11.21 18.21
CA ALA A 3 8.03 -11.94 18.24
C ALA A 3 7.86 -13.44 18.04
N VAL A 4 6.78 -14.03 18.56
CA VAL A 4 6.46 -15.45 18.40
C VAL A 4 6.03 -15.74 16.95
N LEU A 5 5.20 -14.90 16.35
CA LEU A 5 4.81 -15.02 14.94
C LEU A 5 6.02 -14.90 14.00
N LEU A 6 6.91 -13.94 14.26
CA LEU A 6 8.16 -13.78 13.49
C LEU A 6 9.07 -15.00 13.65
N LEU A 7 9.22 -15.51 14.87
CA LEU A 7 10.08 -16.66 15.14
C LEU A 7 9.54 -17.94 14.49
N VAL A 8 8.23 -18.19 14.60
CA VAL A 8 7.57 -19.31 13.90
C VAL A 8 7.68 -19.17 12.39
N SER A 9 7.46 -17.97 11.84
CA SER A 9 7.57 -17.71 10.40
C SER A 9 9.00 -17.92 9.90
N LEU A 10 10.02 -17.46 10.63
CA LEU A 10 11.43 -17.63 10.26
C LEU A 10 11.86 -19.10 10.30
N VAL A 11 11.39 -19.85 11.30
CA VAL A 11 11.63 -21.30 11.39
C VAL A 11 10.98 -22.02 10.20
N MET A 12 9.71 -21.75 9.90
CA MET A 12 9.04 -22.37 8.74
C MET A 12 9.72 -22.02 7.41
N ILE A 13 10.12 -20.77 7.19
CA ILE A 13 10.80 -20.36 5.95
C ILE A 13 12.15 -21.06 5.80
N ARG A 14 12.90 -21.18 6.90
CA ARG A 14 14.19 -21.87 6.92
C ARG A 14 14.05 -23.36 6.61
N ASP A 15 13.00 -24.00 7.14
CA ASP A 15 12.83 -25.44 7.05
C ASP A 15 12.09 -25.91 5.78
N LEU A 16 11.14 -25.12 5.25
CA LEU A 16 10.39 -25.46 4.02
C LEU A 16 11.05 -24.97 2.72
N THR A 17 12.01 -24.05 2.78
CA THR A 17 12.66 -23.49 1.58
C THR A 17 14.19 -23.57 1.63
N PRO A 18 14.78 -24.79 1.65
CA PRO A 18 16.22 -24.94 1.52
C PRO A 18 16.65 -24.51 0.10
N GLY A 19 17.31 -23.36 -0.01
CA GLY A 19 17.86 -22.86 -1.29
C GLY A 19 17.19 -21.61 -1.87
N ALA A 20 16.17 -21.03 -1.23
CA ALA A 20 15.53 -19.78 -1.66
C ALA A 20 16.38 -18.52 -1.36
N ARG A 21 17.69 -18.60 -1.54
CA ARG A 21 18.59 -17.43 -1.47
C ARG A 21 18.56 -16.72 -2.82
N GLY A 22 18.02 -15.50 -2.86
CA GLY A 22 18.60 -14.50 -3.77
C GLY A 22 17.68 -13.61 -4.59
N ALA A 23 16.36 -13.76 -4.56
CA ALA A 23 15.49 -12.82 -5.28
C ALA A 23 14.52 -12.17 -4.29
N TRP A 24 14.82 -10.92 -3.93
CA TRP A 24 13.97 -10.06 -3.09
C TRP A 24 13.68 -8.77 -3.85
N SER A 25 12.41 -8.37 -3.88
CA SER A 25 11.99 -7.12 -4.50
C SER A 25 11.74 -6.06 -3.44
N ALA A 26 12.75 -5.22 -3.19
CA ALA A 26 12.63 -4.10 -2.26
C ALA A 26 11.47 -3.14 -2.63
N PRO A 27 11.24 -2.77 -3.92
CA PRO A 27 10.10 -1.96 -4.30
C PRO A 27 8.76 -2.62 -3.91
N CYS A 28 8.59 -3.92 -4.20
CA CYS A 28 7.36 -4.64 -3.88
C CYS A 28 7.14 -4.74 -2.36
N PHE A 29 8.21 -4.95 -1.59
CA PHE A 29 8.15 -4.93 -0.13
C PHE A 29 7.62 -3.60 0.40
N PHE A 30 8.23 -2.47 0.04
CA PHE A 30 7.80 -1.17 0.52
C PHE A 30 6.39 -0.78 0.04
N LEU A 31 6.01 -1.18 -1.18
CA LEU A 31 4.64 -1.04 -1.67
C LEU A 31 3.64 -1.80 -0.80
N GLY A 32 3.97 -3.02 -0.39
CA GLY A 32 3.14 -3.84 0.50
C GLY A 32 2.99 -3.23 1.88
N THR A 33 4.10 -2.75 2.45
CA THR A 33 4.10 -2.04 3.74
C THR A 33 3.20 -0.81 3.70
N GLY A 34 3.33 0.02 2.66
CA GLY A 34 2.51 1.21 2.49
C GLY A 34 1.03 0.88 2.24
N PHE A 35 0.74 -0.16 1.46
CA PHE A 35 -0.62 -0.59 1.14
C PHE A 35 -1.36 -1.04 2.40
N MET A 36 -0.76 -1.93 3.19
CA MET A 36 -1.38 -2.42 4.41
C MET A 36 -1.57 -1.31 5.45
N LEU A 37 -0.64 -0.36 5.53
CA LEU A 37 -0.79 0.82 6.39
C LEU A 37 -2.00 1.68 5.99
N ILE A 38 -2.23 1.91 4.70
CA ILE A 38 -3.41 2.64 4.23
C ILE A 38 -4.69 1.88 4.55
N GLU A 39 -4.70 0.57 4.30
CA GLU A 39 -5.87 -0.27 4.53
C GLU A 39 -6.31 -0.24 5.99
N THR A 40 -5.39 -0.62 6.88
CA THR A 40 -5.66 -0.72 8.31
C THR A 40 -6.02 0.63 8.91
N LYS A 41 -5.31 1.69 8.53
CA LYS A 41 -5.63 3.07 8.90
C LYS A 41 -6.99 3.52 8.35
N GLY A 42 -7.35 3.15 7.12
CA GLY A 42 -8.64 3.46 6.52
C GLY A 42 -9.78 2.87 7.35
N ILE A 43 -9.61 1.62 7.78
CA ILE A 43 -10.56 0.93 8.68
C ILE A 43 -10.66 1.66 10.02
N THR A 44 -9.53 1.92 10.68
CA THR A 44 -9.53 2.51 12.03
C THR A 44 -10.03 3.96 12.04
N GLU A 45 -9.66 4.77 11.05
CA GLU A 45 -10.11 6.16 10.93
C GLU A 45 -11.60 6.26 10.62
N LEU A 46 -12.14 5.42 9.74
CA LEU A 46 -13.59 5.39 9.48
C LEU A 46 -14.37 4.78 10.65
N ALA A 47 -13.78 3.83 11.38
CA ALA A 47 -14.38 3.29 12.59
C ALA A 47 -14.49 4.34 13.70
N LEU A 48 -13.56 5.30 13.79
CA LEU A 48 -13.68 6.42 14.71
C LEU A 48 -14.82 7.37 14.34
N VAL A 49 -14.99 7.67 13.05
CA VAL A 49 -15.99 8.64 12.57
C VAL A 49 -17.39 8.04 12.55
N TYR A 50 -17.53 6.78 12.13
CA TYR A 50 -18.82 6.13 11.86
C TYR A 50 -19.14 4.93 12.75
N GLY A 51 -18.23 4.56 13.66
CA GLY A 51 -18.36 3.42 14.55
C GLY A 51 -17.69 2.14 14.03
N SER A 52 -17.15 1.34 14.95
CA SER A 52 -16.52 0.05 14.64
C SER A 52 -17.58 -1.02 14.34
N THR A 53 -18.06 -1.05 13.10
CA THR A 53 -19.04 -2.03 12.63
C THR A 53 -18.49 -2.84 11.47
N TRP A 54 -18.96 -4.09 11.34
CA TRP A 54 -18.70 -4.95 10.19
C TRP A 54 -19.05 -4.30 8.83
N VAL A 55 -20.05 -3.42 8.80
CA VAL A 55 -20.42 -2.65 7.58
C VAL A 55 -19.34 -1.65 7.21
N VAL A 56 -18.78 -0.91 8.18
CA VAL A 56 -17.69 0.05 7.92
C VAL A 56 -16.44 -0.68 7.44
N VAL A 57 -16.03 -1.74 8.11
CA VAL A 57 -14.89 -2.57 7.69
C VAL A 57 -15.11 -3.12 6.28
N GLY A 58 -16.29 -3.69 6.01
CA GLY A 58 -16.65 -4.21 4.69
C GLY A 58 -16.62 -3.14 3.59
N ALA A 59 -17.09 -1.93 3.88
CA ALA A 59 -17.05 -0.81 2.93
C ALA A 59 -15.62 -0.39 2.58
N VAL A 60 -14.69 -0.37 3.55
CA VAL A 60 -13.27 -0.05 3.29
C VAL A 60 -12.62 -1.12 2.44
N ILE A 61 -12.79 -2.39 2.78
CA ILE A 61 -12.24 -3.52 2.02
C ILE A 61 -12.80 -3.50 0.58
N ALA A 62 -14.11 -3.32 0.42
CA ALA A 62 -14.74 -3.20 -0.89
C ALA A 62 -14.19 -2.00 -1.68
N GLY A 63 -13.97 -0.86 -1.01
CA GLY A 63 -13.33 0.31 -1.62
C GLY A 63 -11.92 0.01 -2.11
N ILE A 64 -11.09 -0.64 -1.29
CA ILE A 64 -9.71 -1.02 -1.65
C ILE A 64 -9.70 -2.01 -2.82
N LEU A 65 -10.54 -3.04 -2.79
CA LEU A 65 -10.66 -4.01 -3.88
C LEU A 65 -11.13 -3.33 -5.17
N THR A 66 -12.08 -2.40 -5.08
CA THR A 66 -12.53 -1.60 -6.22
C THR A 66 -11.40 -0.75 -6.78
N MET A 67 -10.64 -0.06 -5.93
CA MET A 67 -9.48 0.74 -6.34
C MET A 67 -8.38 -0.12 -6.96
N ALA A 68 -8.06 -1.27 -6.38
CA ALA A 68 -7.09 -2.21 -6.94
C ALA A 68 -7.55 -2.77 -8.30
N PHE A 69 -8.83 -3.11 -8.43
CA PHE A 69 -9.43 -3.54 -9.69
C PHE A 69 -9.36 -2.45 -10.75
N LEU A 70 -9.78 -1.22 -10.43
CA LEU A 70 -9.72 -0.09 -11.35
C LEU A 70 -8.30 0.21 -11.81
N ALA A 71 -7.31 0.14 -10.91
CA ALA A 71 -5.90 0.33 -11.26
C ALA A 71 -5.45 -0.72 -12.29
N ASN A 72 -5.74 -2.00 -12.03
CA ASN A 72 -5.41 -3.07 -12.95
C ASN A 72 -6.15 -2.95 -14.30
N LEU A 73 -7.43 -2.58 -14.28
CA LEU A 73 -8.24 -2.36 -15.48
C LEU A 73 -7.63 -1.25 -16.36
N VAL A 74 -7.23 -0.13 -15.76
CA VAL A 74 -6.56 0.96 -16.49
C VAL A 74 -5.22 0.50 -17.05
N VAL A 75 -4.43 -0.27 -16.29
CA VAL A 75 -3.16 -0.83 -16.77
C VAL A 75 -3.35 -1.76 -17.98
N ILE A 76 -4.40 -2.58 -17.97
CA ILE A 76 -4.71 -3.49 -19.07
C ILE A 76 -5.17 -2.71 -20.30
N ARG A 77 -6.00 -1.68 -20.12
CA ARG A 77 -6.63 -0.95 -21.23
C ARG A 77 -5.74 0.11 -21.87
N PHE A 78 -4.94 0.81 -21.06
CA PHE A 78 -4.18 1.99 -21.47
C PHE A 78 -2.67 1.87 -21.22
N GLY A 79 -2.22 0.77 -20.60
CA GLY A 79 -0.82 0.58 -20.24
C GLY A 79 -0.45 1.22 -18.90
N VAL A 80 0.82 1.09 -18.53
CA VAL A 80 1.34 1.56 -17.25
C VAL A 80 1.77 3.03 -17.38
N PRO A 81 1.24 3.95 -16.55
CA PRO A 81 1.67 5.35 -16.54
C PRO A 81 3.14 5.51 -16.12
N ARG A 82 3.74 6.68 -16.39
CA ARG A 82 5.13 6.96 -15.99
C ARG A 82 5.28 6.82 -14.46
N PRO A 83 6.31 6.11 -13.94
CA PRO A 83 6.49 5.90 -12.50
C PRO A 83 6.49 7.20 -11.69
N VAL A 84 7.16 8.24 -12.18
CA VAL A 84 7.21 9.56 -11.51
C VAL A 84 5.82 10.15 -11.31
N LEU A 85 4.92 10.00 -12.30
CA LEU A 85 3.54 10.48 -12.21
C LEU A 85 2.75 9.65 -11.19
N VAL A 86 2.88 8.32 -11.23
CA VAL A 86 2.19 7.43 -10.29
C VAL A 86 2.57 7.74 -8.84
N TYR A 87 3.87 7.81 -8.53
CA TYR A 87 4.34 8.12 -7.18
C TYR A 87 4.01 9.57 -6.76
N GLY A 88 3.99 10.51 -7.71
CA GLY A 88 3.52 11.88 -7.48
C GLY A 88 2.04 11.95 -7.10
N LEU A 89 1.17 11.25 -7.84
CA LEU A 89 -0.26 11.16 -7.56
C LEU A 89 -0.55 10.38 -6.27
N LEU A 90 0.22 9.33 -5.99
CA LEU A 90 0.15 8.59 -4.74
C LEU A 90 0.45 9.49 -3.54
N ARG A 91 1.55 10.25 -3.60
CA ARG A 91 1.88 11.26 -2.58
C ARG A 91 0.76 12.29 -2.43
N LEU A 92 0.23 12.82 -3.54
CA LEU A 92 -0.86 13.78 -3.52
C LEU A 92 -2.11 13.20 -2.84
N SER A 93 -2.47 11.95 -3.15
CA SER A 93 -3.63 11.29 -2.55
C SER A 93 -3.50 11.07 -1.05
N LEU A 94 -2.30 10.74 -0.56
CA LEU A 94 -2.02 10.63 0.88
C LEU A 94 -2.10 11.98 1.58
N LEU A 95 -1.55 13.03 0.98
CA LEU A 95 -1.66 14.39 1.52
C LEU A 95 -3.12 14.86 1.52
N ALA A 96 -3.88 14.56 0.46
CA ALA A 96 -5.30 14.85 0.40
C ALA A 96 -6.05 14.14 1.54
N GLY A 97 -5.80 12.85 1.76
CA GLY A 97 -6.36 12.14 2.92
C GLY A 97 -5.99 12.80 4.24
N MET A 98 -4.73 13.18 4.44
CA MET A 98 -4.25 13.82 5.68
C MET A 98 -4.98 15.13 6.00
N PHE A 99 -5.27 15.97 5.00
CA PHE A 99 -5.90 17.28 5.23
C PHE A 99 -7.44 17.24 5.14
N LEU A 100 -8.00 16.44 4.22
CA LEU A 100 -9.44 16.40 3.97
C LEU A 100 -10.19 15.38 4.84
N SER A 101 -9.52 14.40 5.45
CA SER A 101 -10.18 13.44 6.35
C SER A 101 -10.84 14.09 7.58
N THR A 102 -10.34 15.24 8.01
CA THR A 102 -10.87 16.02 9.13
C THR A 102 -11.71 17.21 8.68
N ALA A 103 -12.10 17.28 7.41
CA ALA A 103 -12.98 18.34 6.92
C ALA A 103 -14.37 18.22 7.56
N ASP A 104 -14.98 19.36 7.89
CA ASP A 104 -16.35 19.40 8.36
C ASP A 104 -17.30 19.11 7.18
N LEU A 105 -17.97 17.95 7.25
CA LEU A 105 -18.92 17.47 6.25
C LEU A 105 -20.37 17.53 6.76
N SER A 106 -20.64 18.29 7.82
CA SER A 106 -21.98 18.42 8.43
C SER A 106 -23.04 18.97 7.47
N ALA A 107 -22.65 19.80 6.51
CA ALA A 107 -23.55 20.35 5.49
C ALA A 107 -23.91 19.35 4.37
N VAL A 108 -23.25 18.19 4.32
CA VAL A 108 -23.40 17.19 3.25
C VAL A 108 -24.27 16.01 3.76
N PRO A 109 -25.15 15.42 2.92
CA PRO A 109 -25.90 14.24 3.32
C PRO A 109 -24.98 13.11 3.82
N ALA A 110 -25.34 12.48 4.95
CA ALA A 110 -24.46 11.52 5.64
C ALA A 110 -23.97 10.36 4.76
N TRP A 111 -24.81 9.86 3.86
CA TRP A 111 -24.43 8.79 2.94
C TRP A 111 -23.40 9.25 1.89
N VAL A 112 -23.48 10.51 1.42
CA VAL A 112 -22.50 11.11 0.50
C VAL A 112 -21.17 11.31 1.22
N ALA A 113 -21.20 11.83 2.45
CA ALA A 113 -20.00 12.02 3.27
C ALA A 113 -19.26 10.68 3.51
N ARG A 114 -20.00 9.60 3.79
CA ARG A 114 -19.42 8.25 3.95
C ARG A 114 -18.76 7.73 2.68
N LEU A 115 -19.44 7.85 1.54
CA LEU A 115 -18.87 7.44 0.26
C LEU A 115 -17.63 8.26 -0.10
N PHE A 116 -17.70 9.58 0.10
CA PHE A 116 -16.58 10.48 -0.16
C PHE A 116 -15.36 10.14 0.70
N LEU A 117 -15.52 10.00 2.02
CA LEU A 117 -14.39 9.65 2.90
C LEU A 117 -13.84 8.26 2.61
N THR A 118 -14.69 7.28 2.31
CA THR A 118 -14.24 5.93 1.93
C THR A 118 -13.44 5.98 0.63
N ALA A 119 -13.92 6.70 -0.38
CA ALA A 119 -13.19 6.88 -1.63
C ALA A 119 -11.88 7.63 -1.41
N LEU A 120 -11.88 8.72 -0.64
CA LEU A 120 -10.70 9.52 -0.33
C LEU A 120 -9.60 8.70 0.37
N LEU A 121 -9.98 7.89 1.35
CA LEU A 121 -9.03 7.09 2.14
C LEU A 121 -8.51 5.86 1.40
N THR A 122 -9.29 5.33 0.46
CA THR A 122 -8.89 4.17 -0.37
C THR A 122 -8.24 4.58 -1.69
N LEU A 123 -8.33 5.84 -2.12
CA LEU A 123 -7.71 6.37 -3.33
C LEU A 123 -6.19 6.10 -3.43
N PRO A 124 -5.39 6.19 -2.36
CA PRO A 124 -3.98 5.81 -2.42
C PRO A 124 -3.75 4.35 -2.86
N ALA A 125 -4.70 3.43 -2.57
CA ALA A 125 -4.60 2.04 -3.02
C ALA A 125 -4.69 1.92 -4.55
N PHE A 126 -5.42 2.80 -5.23
CA PHE A 126 -5.48 2.85 -6.70
C PHE A 126 -4.10 3.19 -7.29
N PHE A 127 -3.45 4.23 -6.78
CA PHE A 127 -2.11 4.62 -7.26
C PHE A 127 -1.02 3.63 -6.84
N SER A 128 -1.14 3.04 -5.64
CA SER A 128 -0.27 1.94 -5.21
C SER A 128 -0.41 0.72 -6.13
N GLY A 129 -1.63 0.41 -6.57
CA GLY A 129 -1.91 -0.61 -7.57
C GLY A 129 -1.15 -0.39 -8.87
N PHE A 130 -1.15 0.84 -9.43
CA PHE A 130 -0.34 1.15 -10.60
C PHE A 130 1.15 0.92 -10.39
N ALA A 131 1.69 1.37 -9.25
CA ALA A 131 3.10 1.19 -8.92
C ALA A 131 3.43 -0.31 -8.82
N PHE A 132 2.57 -1.10 -8.20
CA PHE A 132 2.74 -2.53 -8.08
C PHE A 132 2.67 -3.26 -9.43
N SER A 133 1.69 -2.95 -10.29
CA SER A 133 1.62 -3.54 -11.63
C SER A 133 2.85 -3.19 -12.48
N THR A 134 3.45 -2.02 -12.26
CA THR A 134 4.70 -1.62 -12.92
C THR A 134 5.86 -2.53 -12.51
N GLU A 135 6.03 -2.75 -11.21
CA GLU A 135 7.09 -3.59 -10.66
C GLU A 135 6.87 -5.06 -11.00
N LEU A 136 5.61 -5.52 -11.04
CA LEU A 136 5.28 -6.88 -11.43
C LEU A 136 5.65 -7.18 -12.88
N LYS A 137 5.40 -6.23 -13.81
CA LYS A 137 5.82 -6.35 -15.21
C LYS A 137 7.34 -6.36 -15.40
N ARG A 138 8.09 -5.76 -14.47
CA ARG A 138 9.56 -5.71 -14.50
C ARG A 138 10.21 -6.89 -13.81
N SER A 139 9.52 -7.52 -12.87
CA SER A 139 10.04 -8.65 -12.11
C SER A 139 10.18 -9.88 -13.01
N SER A 140 11.34 -10.53 -12.97
CA SER A 140 11.57 -11.82 -13.61
C SER A 140 10.81 -12.97 -12.95
N SER A 141 10.35 -12.77 -11.70
CA SER A 141 9.58 -13.74 -10.95
C SER A 141 8.40 -13.07 -10.24
N VAL A 142 7.19 -13.48 -10.64
CA VAL A 142 5.93 -13.06 -10.01
C VAL A 142 5.87 -13.52 -8.55
N ALA A 143 6.35 -14.74 -8.27
CA ALA A 143 6.38 -15.30 -6.92
C ALA A 143 7.25 -14.46 -5.96
N VAL A 144 8.40 -13.97 -6.43
CA VAL A 144 9.29 -13.09 -5.65
C VAL A 144 8.63 -11.74 -5.37
N ALA A 145 7.99 -11.15 -6.37
CA ALA A 145 7.31 -9.86 -6.21
C ALA A 145 6.16 -9.96 -5.19
N LEU A 146 5.31 -10.98 -5.31
CA LEU A 146 4.18 -11.21 -4.42
C LEU A 146 4.62 -11.58 -3.00
N SER A 147 5.61 -12.46 -2.84
CA SER A 147 6.13 -12.81 -1.51
C SER A 147 6.76 -11.60 -0.81
N SER A 148 7.61 -10.83 -1.52
CA SER A 148 8.19 -9.59 -0.98
C SER A 148 7.09 -8.60 -0.56
N ASN A 149 6.05 -8.45 -1.39
CA ASN A 149 4.90 -7.58 -1.08
C ASN A 149 4.14 -8.04 0.16
N LEU A 150 3.90 -9.35 0.31
CA LEU A 150 3.23 -9.92 1.47
C LEU A 150 4.05 -9.71 2.76
N PHE A 151 5.37 -9.90 2.72
CA PHE A 151 6.24 -9.59 3.86
C PHE A 151 6.20 -8.10 4.23
N GLY A 152 6.13 -7.23 3.22
CA GLY A 152 5.93 -5.80 3.43
C GLY A 152 4.62 -5.50 4.14
N ALA A 153 3.52 -6.09 3.65
CA ALA A 153 2.20 -5.94 4.26
C ALA A 153 2.21 -6.36 5.74
N MET A 154 2.87 -7.46 6.10
CA MET A 154 3.04 -7.87 7.49
C MET A 154 3.73 -6.78 8.34
N LEU A 155 4.83 -6.19 7.83
CA LEU A 155 5.47 -5.06 8.50
C LEU A 155 4.52 -3.87 8.62
N GLY A 156 3.76 -3.56 7.57
CA GLY A 156 2.78 -2.48 7.57
C GLY A 156 1.72 -2.65 8.66
N GLY A 157 1.21 -3.87 8.84
CA GLY A 157 0.30 -4.20 9.94
C GLY A 157 0.94 -4.03 11.33
N PHE A 158 2.22 -4.36 11.49
CA PHE A 158 2.92 -4.08 12.76
C PHE A 158 3.14 -2.59 12.99
N LEU A 159 3.43 -1.84 11.92
CA LEU A 159 3.62 -0.41 11.99
C LEU A 159 2.33 0.33 12.34
N GLU A 160 1.16 -0.22 12.01
CA GLU A 160 -0.13 0.34 12.41
C GLU A 160 -0.27 0.46 13.92
N TYR A 161 0.28 -0.47 14.73
CA TYR A 161 0.22 -0.40 16.20
C TYR A 161 0.80 0.90 16.79
N ASN A 162 1.66 1.61 16.04
CA ASN A 162 2.13 2.94 16.46
C ASN A 162 0.98 3.95 16.57
N SER A 163 -0.18 3.68 15.96
CA SER A 163 -1.40 4.49 16.08
C SER A 163 -1.88 4.59 17.53
N MET A 164 -1.66 3.56 18.36
CA MET A 164 -2.06 3.55 19.76
C MET A 164 -1.27 4.57 20.59
N TYR A 165 -0.03 4.86 20.21
CA TYR A 165 0.83 5.80 20.93
C TYR A 165 0.80 7.20 20.30
N PHE A 166 0.80 7.30 18.95
CA PHE A 166 0.94 8.57 18.23
C PHE A 166 -0.35 9.07 17.55
N GLY A 167 -1.43 8.28 17.55
CA GLY A 167 -2.66 8.55 16.79
C GLY A 167 -2.54 8.24 15.29
N PHE A 168 -3.61 8.50 14.53
CA PHE A 168 -3.72 8.10 13.11
C PHE A 168 -3.03 9.04 12.12
N ARG A 169 -2.81 10.31 12.48
CA ARG A 169 -2.17 11.29 11.59
C ARG A 169 -0.72 10.92 11.21
N PRO A 170 0.15 10.49 12.15
CA PRO A 170 1.51 10.06 11.83
C PRO A 170 1.59 8.86 10.88
N LEU A 171 0.55 8.02 10.81
CA LEU A 171 0.52 6.88 9.88
C LEU A 171 0.51 7.34 8.41
N TYR A 172 -0.05 8.51 8.10
CA TYR A 172 0.08 9.09 6.75
C TYR A 172 1.54 9.39 6.40
N LEU A 173 2.33 9.90 7.35
CA LEU A 173 3.76 10.19 7.15
C LEU A 173 4.55 8.89 7.00
N LEU A 174 4.21 7.87 7.78
CA LEU A 174 4.85 6.56 7.68
C LEU A 174 4.54 5.89 6.34
N ALA A 175 3.29 5.90 5.90
CA ALA A 175 2.90 5.43 4.58
C ALA A 175 3.65 6.21 3.47
N LEU A 176 3.73 7.53 3.59
CA LEU A 176 4.48 8.37 2.64
C LEU A 176 5.96 7.98 2.60
N ALA A 177 6.59 7.78 3.76
CA ALA A 177 7.98 7.33 3.85
C ALA A 177 8.18 5.98 3.17
N MET A 178 7.29 5.01 3.40
CA MET A 178 7.36 3.69 2.76
C MET A 178 7.21 3.81 1.23
N TYR A 179 6.27 4.62 0.74
CA TYR A 179 6.12 4.81 -0.71
C TYR A 179 7.28 5.59 -1.35
N LEU A 180 7.90 6.51 -0.62
CA LEU A 180 9.13 7.16 -1.09
C LEU A 180 10.28 6.16 -1.18
N LEU A 181 10.43 5.25 -0.21
CA LEU A 181 11.42 4.17 -0.27
C LEU A 181 11.14 3.22 -1.45
N ALA A 182 9.87 2.88 -1.70
CA ALA A 182 9.47 2.12 -2.89
C ALA A 182 9.88 2.83 -4.19
N PHE A 183 9.67 4.14 -4.27
CA PHE A 183 10.05 4.94 -5.45
C PHE A 183 11.56 4.97 -5.67
N VAL A 184 12.34 5.26 -4.62
CA VAL A 184 13.80 5.35 -4.69
C VAL A 184 14.41 4.01 -5.09
N THR A 185 13.92 2.91 -4.51
CA THR A 185 14.39 1.56 -4.85
C THR A 185 13.99 1.15 -6.28
N SER A 186 12.80 1.54 -6.75
CA SER A 186 12.38 1.34 -8.15
C SER A 186 13.25 2.13 -9.12
N LEU A 187 13.58 3.40 -8.81
CA LEU A 187 14.50 4.22 -9.61
C LEU A 187 15.90 3.61 -9.68
N GLY A 188 16.41 3.10 -8.55
CA GLY A 188 17.69 2.38 -8.51
C GLY A 188 17.70 1.15 -9.41
N GLY A 189 16.61 0.37 -9.42
CA GLY A 189 16.43 -0.77 -10.32
C GLY A 189 16.45 -0.38 -11.80
N MET A 190 15.71 0.69 -12.17
CA MET A 190 15.69 1.18 -13.55
C MET A 190 17.05 1.64 -14.05
N ARG A 191 17.81 2.37 -13.22
CA ARG A 191 19.15 2.85 -13.59
C ARG A 191 20.13 1.70 -13.80
N ARG A 192 20.07 0.66 -12.97
CA ARG A 192 20.90 -0.55 -13.13
C ARG A 192 20.59 -1.32 -14.40
N ALA A 193 19.31 -1.46 -14.75
CA ALA A 193 18.89 -2.10 -15.99
C ALA A 193 19.36 -1.33 -17.23
N ALA A 194 19.27 0.01 -17.21
CA ALA A 194 19.75 0.86 -18.30
C ALA A 194 21.28 0.79 -18.48
N ALA A 195 22.05 0.68 -17.40
CA ALA A 195 23.51 0.55 -17.46
C ALA A 195 23.99 -0.86 -17.91
N ALA A 196 23.14 -1.88 -17.82
CA ALA A 196 23.48 -3.27 -18.14
C ALA A 196 23.15 -3.67 -19.58
N SER A 197 22.46 -2.84 -20.37
CA SER A 197 22.30 -3.04 -21.81
C SER A 197 23.42 -2.26 -22.52
N PRO A 198 24.48 -2.91 -23.05
CA PRO A 198 25.43 -2.23 -23.91
C PRO A 198 24.70 -1.82 -25.20
N ALA A 199 24.95 -0.59 -25.64
CA ALA A 199 24.57 -0.12 -26.97
C ALA A 199 25.31 -0.91 -28.07
#